data_AF-M0R6P8-F1
#
_entry.id   AF-M0R6P8-F1
#
_cell.length_a   1.000
_cell.length_b   1.000
_cell.length_c   1.000
_cell.angle_alpha   90.00
_cell.angle_beta   90.00
_cell.angle_gamma   90.00
#
_symmetry.space_group_name_H-M   'P 1'
#
loop_
_entity.id
_entity.type
_entity.pdbx_description
1 polymer ?
#
loop_
_entity_poly.entity_id
_entity_poly.type
_entity_poly.pdbx_seq_one_letter_code
_entity_poly.pdbx_strand_id
1 'polypeptide(L)'
;MRWRDRLAVLYFPPGLMLTIAALILFFIHMGVFASDVHNFCVIYHYDRMSFPYTVVLIFSQVISIGWAAMGSLYAEMTGDKFLRCFALTILILNGAMFFNRLSLEFLAINYREERH
;
A
#
# COMPACT_ATOMS: atom_id res chain seq x y z
N MET A 1 -15.36 -30.70 -8.07
CA MET A 1 -14.80 -29.33 -8.16
C MET A 1 -15.73 -28.39 -8.95
N ARG A 2 -16.99 -28.12 -8.52
CA ARG A 2 -17.95 -27.47 -9.46
C ARG A 2 -18.87 -26.35 -8.96
N TRP A 3 -18.81 -25.95 -7.69
CA TRP A 3 -19.65 -24.84 -7.21
C TRP A 3 -18.85 -23.76 -6.47
N ARG A 4 -17.94 -24.13 -5.55
CA ARG A 4 -16.99 -23.18 -4.95
C ARG A 4 -16.14 -22.42 -5.97
N ASP A 5 -15.66 -23.11 -7.01
CA ASP A 5 -14.84 -22.48 -8.05
C ASP A 5 -15.66 -21.48 -8.89
N ARG A 6 -16.95 -21.78 -9.12
CA ARG A 6 -17.88 -20.84 -9.76
C ARG A 6 -18.21 -19.67 -8.86
N LEU A 7 -18.41 -19.89 -7.56
CA LEU A 7 -18.67 -18.80 -6.60
C LEU A 7 -17.45 -17.87 -6.50
N ALA A 8 -16.22 -18.40 -6.46
CA ALA A 8 -15.01 -17.60 -6.44
C ALA A 8 -14.83 -16.75 -7.71
N VAL A 9 -15.14 -17.31 -8.89
CA VAL A 9 -15.06 -16.60 -10.17
C VAL A 9 -16.24 -15.63 -10.38
N LEU A 10 -17.43 -15.96 -9.85
CA LEU A 10 -18.65 -15.16 -10.04
C LEU A 10 -18.75 -13.98 -9.07
N TYR A 11 -18.29 -14.13 -7.82
CA TYR A 11 -18.44 -13.05 -6.81
C TYR A 11 -17.35 -11.98 -6.89
N PHE A 12 -16.17 -12.29 -7.41
CA PHE A 12 -15.09 -11.32 -7.52
C PHE A 12 -14.45 -11.41 -8.90
N PRO A 13 -14.77 -10.49 -9.84
CA PRO A 13 -14.00 -10.40 -11.08
C PRO A 13 -12.52 -10.23 -10.73
N PRO A 14 -11.59 -10.82 -11.51
CA PRO A 14 -10.17 -10.87 -11.16
C PRO A 14 -9.56 -9.49 -10.85
N GLY A 15 -10.05 -8.43 -11.53
CA GLY A 15 -9.67 -7.05 -11.23
C GLY A 15 -10.04 -6.59 -9.81
N LEU A 16 -11.23 -6.96 -9.33
CA LEU A 16 -11.71 -6.58 -8.00
C LEU A 16 -10.86 -7.24 -6.90
N MET A 17 -10.49 -8.51 -7.09
CA MET A 17 -9.62 -9.22 -6.12
C MET A 17 -8.26 -8.52 -5.95
N LEU A 18 -7.65 -8.07 -7.06
CA LEU A 18 -6.38 -7.33 -7.03
C LEU A 18 -6.53 -5.97 -6.33
N THR A 19 -7.59 -5.23 -6.62
CA THR A 19 -7.85 -3.93 -5.95
C THR A 19 -8.05 -4.09 -4.45
N ILE A 20 -8.76 -5.14 -4.02
CA ILE A 20 -8.98 -5.42 -2.59
C ILE A 20 -7.68 -5.86 -1.91
N ALA A 21 -6.87 -6.70 -2.56
CA ALA A 21 -5.56 -7.08 -2.04
C ALA A 21 -4.65 -5.86 -1.85
N ALA A 22 -4.62 -4.94 -2.83
CA ALA A 22 -3.90 -3.68 -2.72
C ALA A 22 -4.44 -2.77 -1.61
N LEU A 23 -5.76 -2.76 -1.39
CA LEU A 23 -6.37 -2.01 -0.29
C LEU A 23 -6.00 -2.58 1.09
N ILE A 24 -5.96 -3.90 1.24
CA ILE A 24 -5.55 -4.55 2.48
C ILE A 24 -4.08 -4.23 2.79
N LEU A 25 -3.20 -4.35 1.79
CA LEU A 25 -1.80 -3.96 1.94
C LEU A 25 -1.66 -2.48 2.32
N PHE A 26 -2.43 -1.60 1.66
CA PHE A 26 -2.46 -0.18 1.98
C PHE A 26 -2.80 0.09 3.45
N PHE A 27 -3.78 -0.60 4.04
CA PHE A 27 -4.08 -0.44 5.47
C PHE A 27 -2.94 -0.91 6.37
N ILE A 28 -2.26 -2.01 6.01
CA ILE A 28 -1.08 -2.48 6.74
C ILE A 28 0.04 -1.42 6.66
N HIS A 29 0.33 -0.92 5.46
CA HIS A 29 1.32 0.12 5.25
C HIS A 29 0.97 1.42 6.00
N MET A 30 -0.30 1.80 6.03
CA MET A 30 -0.79 2.95 6.80
C MET A 30 -0.54 2.79 8.29
N GLY A 31 -0.84 1.61 8.84
CA GLY A 31 -0.63 1.32 10.26
C GLY A 31 0.85 1.41 10.64
N VAL A 32 1.73 0.80 9.84
CA VAL A 32 3.18 0.88 10.06
C VAL A 32 3.67 2.32 9.92
N PHE A 33 3.24 3.04 8.89
CA PHE A 33 3.62 4.43 8.67
C PHE A 33 3.16 5.35 9.81
N ALA A 34 1.92 5.20 10.28
CA ALA A 34 1.41 5.98 11.42
C ALA A 34 2.20 5.70 12.71
N SER A 35 2.58 4.44 12.95
CA SER A 35 3.46 4.08 14.05
C SER A 35 4.84 4.73 13.93
N ASP A 36 5.45 4.72 12.73
CA ASP A 36 6.76 5.33 12.50
C ASP A 36 6.71 6.85 12.72
N VAL A 37 5.70 7.54 12.18
CA VAL A 37 5.49 8.99 12.39
C VAL A 37 5.28 9.31 13.87
N HIS A 38 4.47 8.52 14.58
CA HIS A 38 4.25 8.72 16.01
C HIS A 38 5.53 8.54 16.83
N ASN A 39 6.31 7.50 16.53
CA ASN A 39 7.61 7.28 17.18
C ASN A 39 8.63 8.38 16.83
N PHE A 40 8.50 9.02 15.66
CA PHE A 40 9.42 10.07 15.19
C PHE A 40 9.10 11.43 15.80
N CYS A 41 7.85 11.87 15.67
CA CYS A 41 7.44 13.20 16.06
C CYS A 41 7.08 13.32 17.55
N VAL A 42 6.57 12.25 18.17
CA VAL A 42 5.97 12.31 19.52
C VAL A 42 6.86 11.67 20.57
N ILE A 43 7.24 10.41 20.39
CA ILE A 43 7.99 9.66 21.43
C ILE A 43 9.51 9.88 21.31
N TYR A 44 10.02 10.31 20.14
CA TYR A 44 11.47 10.40 19.85
C TYR A 44 12.22 9.08 20.08
N HIS A 45 11.53 7.95 19.88
CA HIS A 45 12.08 6.63 20.16
C HIS A 45 12.36 5.89 18.85
N TYR A 46 13.49 6.27 18.25
CA TYR A 46 13.95 5.82 16.93
C TYR A 46 14.17 4.30 16.84
N ASP A 47 14.49 3.64 17.96
CA ASP A 47 14.72 2.20 18.01
C ASP A 47 13.45 1.36 17.70
N ARG A 48 12.25 1.95 17.85
CA ARG A 48 10.97 1.29 17.53
C ARG A 48 10.47 1.58 16.12
N MET A 49 11.20 2.34 15.31
CA MET A 49 10.82 2.56 13.91
C MET A 49 11.11 1.33 13.07
N SER A 50 10.29 1.13 12.05
CA SER A 50 10.37 -0.03 11.18
C SER A 50 11.52 0.00 10.16
N PHE A 51 12.55 0.83 10.37
CA PHE A 51 13.75 0.90 9.52
C PHE A 51 14.43 -0.44 9.21
N PRO A 52 14.57 -1.37 10.19
CA PRO A 52 15.16 -2.68 9.89
C PRO A 52 14.38 -3.46 8.82
N TYR A 53 13.11 -3.14 8.62
CA TYR A 53 12.21 -3.78 7.67
C TYR A 53 11.90 -2.91 6.44
N THR A 54 12.58 -1.77 6.26
CA THR A 54 12.36 -0.84 5.15
C THR A 54 12.40 -1.53 3.79
N VAL A 55 13.36 -2.42 3.55
CA VAL A 55 13.46 -3.16 2.28
C VAL A 55 12.19 -3.97 2.01
N VAL A 56 11.71 -4.73 3.00
CA VAL A 56 10.48 -5.54 2.88
C VAL A 56 9.25 -4.64 2.70
N LEU A 57 9.22 -3.49 3.36
CA LEU A 57 8.11 -2.53 3.26
C LEU A 57 8.09 -1.86 1.88
N ILE A 58 9.23 -1.47 1.32
CA ILE A 58 9.34 -0.95 -0.05
C ILE A 58 8.89 -2.01 -1.06
N PHE A 59 9.38 -3.24 -0.97
CA PHE A 59 8.97 -4.31 -1.88
C PHE A 59 7.46 -4.57 -1.82
N SER A 60 6.89 -4.65 -0.61
CA SER A 60 5.45 -4.86 -0.44
C SER A 60 4.61 -3.68 -0.95
N GLN A 61 5.09 -2.44 -0.83
CA GLN A 61 4.42 -1.27 -1.42
C GLN A 61 4.46 -1.29 -2.94
N VAL A 62 5.60 -1.63 -3.55
CA VAL A 62 5.71 -1.77 -5.02
C VAL A 62 4.75 -2.85 -5.53
N ILE A 63 4.64 -3.99 -4.83
CA ILE A 63 3.67 -5.04 -5.17
C ILE A 63 2.23 -4.51 -5.04
N SER A 64 1.93 -3.77 -3.97
CA SER A 64 0.60 -3.16 -3.76
C SER A 64 0.24 -2.19 -4.89
N ILE A 65 1.17 -1.33 -5.30
CA ILE A 65 1.01 -0.42 -6.45
C ILE A 65 0.77 -1.21 -7.74
N GLY A 66 1.55 -2.27 -7.97
CA GLY A 66 1.39 -3.15 -9.12
C GLY A 66 0.00 -3.80 -9.17
N TRP A 67 -0.50 -4.30 -8.04
CA TRP A 67 -1.86 -4.84 -7.95
C TRP A 67 -2.94 -3.79 -8.13
N ALA A 68 -2.77 -2.58 -7.58
CA ALA A 68 -3.70 -1.48 -7.78
C ALA A 68 -3.75 -1.05 -9.27
N ALA A 69 -2.59 -0.98 -9.92
CA ALA A 69 -2.48 -0.65 -11.34
C ALA A 69 -3.15 -1.72 -12.22
N MET A 70 -2.83 -3.00 -12.01
CA MET A 70 -3.49 -4.11 -12.71
C MET A 70 -5.00 -4.14 -12.45
N GLY A 71 -5.42 -3.91 -11.21
CA GLY A 71 -6.82 -3.79 -10.83
C GLY A 71 -7.54 -2.67 -11.58
N SER A 72 -6.90 -1.51 -11.74
CA SER A 72 -7.44 -0.38 -12.52
C SER A 72 -7.57 -0.71 -14.01
N LEU A 73 -6.59 -1.41 -14.59
CA LEU A 73 -6.63 -1.86 -15.98
C LEU A 73 -7.77 -2.86 -16.21
N TYR A 74 -7.94 -3.84 -15.31
CA TYR A 74 -9.06 -4.77 -15.40
C TYR A 74 -10.41 -4.06 -15.27
N ALA A 75 -10.53 -3.08 -14.36
CA ALA A 75 -11.76 -2.33 -14.19
C ALA A 75 -12.10 -1.49 -15.44
N GLU A 76 -11.10 -0.89 -16.09
CA GLU A 76 -11.27 -0.20 -17.38
C GLU A 76 -11.74 -1.18 -18.47
N MET A 77 -11.12 -2.35 -18.58
CA MET A 77 -11.52 -3.38 -19.56
C MET A 77 -12.96 -3.87 -19.36
N THR A 78 -13.45 -3.90 -18.12
CA THR A 78 -14.85 -4.26 -17.83
C THR A 78 -15.86 -3.14 -18.10
N GLY A 79 -15.40 -1.91 -18.34
CA GLY A 79 -16.26 -0.75 -18.59
C GLY A 79 -17.02 -0.22 -17.37
N ASP A 80 -16.74 -0.72 -16.16
CA ASP A 80 -17.39 -0.29 -14.93
C ASP A 80 -16.71 0.96 -14.37
N LYS A 81 -17.41 2.10 -14.49
CA LYS A 81 -16.90 3.41 -14.04
C LYS A 81 -16.67 3.46 -12.53
N PHE A 82 -17.49 2.78 -11.72
CA PHE A 82 -17.37 2.79 -10.26
C PHE A 82 -16.15 1.99 -9.83
N LEU A 83 -15.99 0.77 -10.35
CA LEU A 83 -14.82 -0.05 -10.06
C LEU A 83 -13.53 0.62 -10.52
N ARG A 84 -13.54 1.26 -11.69
CA ARG A 84 -12.39 2.02 -12.18
C ARG A 84 -12.03 3.17 -11.24
N CYS A 85 -13.01 3.99 -10.85
CA CYS A 85 -12.78 5.11 -9.94
C CYS A 85 -12.20 4.63 -8.60
N PHE A 86 -12.77 3.56 -8.06
CA PHE A 86 -12.29 2.94 -6.82
C PHE A 86 -10.85 2.42 -6.95
N ALA A 87 -10.54 1.68 -8.03
CA ALA A 87 -9.20 1.16 -8.29
C ALA A 87 -8.16 2.27 -8.46
N LEU A 88 -8.49 3.33 -9.20
CA LEU A 88 -7.63 4.51 -9.37
C LEU A 88 -7.40 5.25 -8.05
N THR A 89 -8.43 5.34 -7.20
CA THR A 89 -8.29 5.93 -5.86
C THR A 89 -7.28 5.14 -5.02
N ILE A 90 -7.38 3.80 -5.02
CA ILE A 90 -6.42 2.93 -4.31
C ILE A 90 -5.01 3.08 -4.89
N LEU A 91 -4.88 3.19 -6.21
CA LEU A 91 -3.59 3.40 -6.87
C LEU A 91 -2.94 4.72 -6.43
N ILE A 92 -3.70 5.82 -6.44
CA ILE A 92 -3.22 7.13 -6.00
C ILE A 92 -2.83 7.09 -4.52
N LEU A 93 -3.66 6.46 -3.68
CA LEU A 93 -3.39 6.34 -2.25
C LEU A 93 -2.12 5.54 -1.95
N ASN A 94 -1.90 4.40 -2.63
CA ASN A 94 -0.67 3.63 -2.51
C ASN A 94 0.55 4.42 -3.00
N GLY A 95 0.42 5.14 -4.12
CA GLY A 95 1.50 6.00 -4.63
C GLY A 95 1.85 7.15 -3.68
N ALA A 96 0.85 7.83 -3.13
CA ALA A 96 1.05 8.90 -2.16
C ALA A 96 1.71 8.37 -0.88
N MET A 97 1.30 7.20 -0.39
CA MET A 97 1.90 6.55 0.77
C MET A 97 3.36 6.20 0.53
N PHE A 98 3.71 5.73 -0.68
CA PHE A 98 5.09 5.44 -1.05
C PHE A 98 5.99 6.67 -0.97
N PHE A 99 5.55 7.80 -1.51
CA PHE A 99 6.32 9.04 -1.39
C PHE A 99 6.41 9.55 0.05
N ASN A 100 5.33 9.46 0.83
CA ASN A 100 5.34 9.84 2.24
C ASN A 100 6.31 8.97 3.06
N ARG A 101 6.32 7.67 2.79
CA ARG A 101 7.26 6.72 3.40
C ARG A 101 8.70 7.10 3.10
N LEU A 102 9.04 7.30 1.83
CA LEU A 102 10.39 7.71 1.42
C LEU A 102 10.78 9.04 2.06
N SER A 103 9.87 10.01 2.13
CA SER A 103 10.11 11.30 2.76
C SER A 103 10.44 11.18 4.24
N LEU A 104 9.72 10.31 4.97
CA LEU A 104 10.02 10.03 6.38
C LEU A 104 11.37 9.34 6.55
N GLU A 105 11.73 8.42 5.64
CA GLU A 105 13.02 7.74 5.68
C GLU A 105 14.19 8.71 5.45
N PHE A 106 14.08 9.61 4.45
CA PHE A 106 15.06 10.66 4.23
C PHE A 106 15.18 11.62 5.41
N LEU A 107 14.05 12.06 5.97
CA LEU A 107 14.01 12.95 7.14
C LEU A 107 14.75 12.32 8.33
N ALA A 108 14.53 11.03 8.57
CA ALA A 108 15.14 10.32 9.67
C ALA A 108 16.65 10.06 9.48
N ILE A 109 17.09 9.83 8.24
CA ILE A 109 18.53 9.73 7.93
C ILE A 109 19.21 11.06 8.22
N ASN A 110 18.70 12.18 7.69
CA ASN A 110 19.27 13.51 7.94
C ASN A 110 19.32 13.84 9.44
N TYR A 111 18.24 13.54 10.17
CA TYR A 111 18.19 13.80 11.61
C TYR A 111 19.21 12.95 12.41
N ARG A 112 19.51 11.73 11.95
CA ARG A 112 20.53 10.88 12.58
C ARG A 112 21.94 11.39 12.27
N GLU A 113 22.19 11.87 11.05
CA GLU A 113 23.47 12.46 10.65
C GLU A 113 23.76 13.78 11.37
N GLU A 114 22.75 14.61 11.65
CA GLU A 114 22.93 15.88 12.37
C GLU A 114 23.27 15.72 13.85
N ARG A 115 22.96 14.56 14.47
CA ARG A 115 23.19 14.31 15.91
C ARG A 115 24.45 13.50 16.22
N HIS A 116 25.18 13.03 15.22
CA HIS A 116 26.43 12.27 15.38
C HIS A 116 27.62 13.00 14.75
#